data_AF-A0A844DBD5-F1
#
_entry.id   AF-A0A844DBD5-F1
#
_cell.length_a   1.000
_cell.length_b   1.000
_cell.length_c   1.000
_cell.angle_alpha   90.00
_cell.angle_beta   90.00
_cell.angle_gamma   90.00
#
_symmetry.space_group_name_H-M   'P 1'
#
loop_
_entity.id
_entity.type
_entity.pdbx_description
1 polymer ?
#
loop_
_entity_poly.entity_id
_entity_poly.type
_entity_poly.pdbx_seq_one_letter_code
_entity_poly.pdbx_strand_id
1 'polypeptide(L)'
;MCEVVIMASICPVCGGKLGLLNREKSADGLICAGCSNFFFSKLGIRAAKQPTAALAEYWATLESRRRTFKETDSIFDRDALFVSIDKVNRLFYFGHRSGDKGPRMIYSFDEVAGYESDAPDDLTVTETKGGIGRAVIGAAVAGPVGAIVGASTAKTETRKGRIKESVSIHFALPLGESSLPTTVYPGGMTAFLKSCKVSHEKPQAAAPLAPSAADELLKFKQLLDMGAITEAEYNAKKSQLLGL
;
A
#
# COMPACT_ATOMS: atom_id res chain seq x y z
N MET A 1 42.80 29.70 -23.99
CA MET A 1 42.30 29.29 -22.66
C MET A 1 40.89 28.76 -22.86
N CYS A 2 40.74 27.44 -23.01
CA CYS A 2 39.41 26.83 -23.08
C CYS A 2 38.83 26.84 -21.68
N GLU A 3 37.89 27.75 -21.41
CA GLU A 3 36.95 27.57 -20.32
C GLU A 3 36.19 26.27 -20.54
N VAL A 4 36.62 25.21 -19.88
CA VAL A 4 35.76 24.08 -19.58
C VAL A 4 34.71 24.63 -18.63
N VAL A 5 33.62 25.16 -19.18
CA VAL A 5 32.39 25.34 -18.43
C VAL A 5 32.03 23.95 -17.94
N ILE A 6 32.33 23.65 -16.68
CA ILE A 6 31.82 22.47 -15.99
C ILE A 6 30.33 22.72 -15.86
N MET A 7 29.58 22.39 -16.91
CA MET A 7 28.13 22.27 -16.84
C MET A 7 27.89 21.20 -15.78
N ALA A 8 27.50 21.64 -14.58
CA ALA A 8 27.00 20.76 -13.56
C ALA A 8 25.74 20.12 -14.16
N SER A 9 25.93 18.95 -14.77
CA SER A 9 24.86 18.09 -15.22
C SER A 9 23.89 17.90 -14.04
N ILE A 10 22.60 17.92 -14.32
CA ILE A 10 21.57 17.66 -13.32
C ILE A 10 21.25 16.16 -13.39
N CYS A 11 20.99 15.53 -12.24
CA CYS A 11 20.53 14.14 -12.21
C CYS A 11 19.13 14.06 -12.83
N PRO A 12 18.91 13.26 -13.88
CA PRO A 12 17.61 13.16 -14.56
C PRO A 12 16.52 12.52 -13.68
N VAL A 13 16.91 11.81 -12.61
CA VAL A 13 15.99 11.14 -11.70
C VAL A 13 15.50 12.07 -10.59
N CYS A 14 16.41 12.73 -9.87
CA CYS A 14 16.06 13.52 -8.68
C CYS A 14 16.24 15.03 -8.84
N GLY A 15 16.72 15.52 -9.98
CA GLY A 15 17.03 16.94 -10.17
C GLY A 15 18.23 17.46 -9.36
N GLY A 16 18.97 16.58 -8.65
CA GLY A 16 20.13 16.95 -7.85
C GLY A 16 21.37 17.25 -8.68
N LYS A 17 22.36 17.92 -8.08
CA LYS A 17 23.65 18.24 -8.74
C LYS A 17 24.44 16.97 -9.05
N LEU A 18 24.85 16.79 -10.31
CA LEU A 18 25.66 15.66 -10.76
C LEU A 18 27.14 16.09 -10.95
N GLY A 19 27.91 16.04 -9.87
CA GLY A 19 29.36 16.26 -9.90
C GLY A 19 30.13 15.05 -10.47
N LEU A 20 31.38 15.24 -10.89
CA LEU A 20 32.20 14.19 -11.53
C LEU A 20 32.35 12.90 -10.70
N LEU A 21 32.45 13.03 -9.37
CA LEU A 21 32.71 11.92 -8.44
C LEU A 21 31.43 11.21 -7.95
N ASN A 22 30.25 11.75 -8.26
CA ASN A 22 28.96 11.22 -7.79
C ASN A 22 28.11 10.68 -8.95
N ARG A 23 28.75 10.20 -10.03
CA ARG A 23 28.09 9.69 -11.24
C ARG A 23 28.05 8.17 -11.22
N GLU A 24 26.86 7.63 -11.36
CA GLU A 24 26.63 6.20 -11.54
C GLU A 24 25.97 5.94 -12.90
N LYS A 25 26.18 4.74 -13.45
CA LYS A 25 25.58 4.34 -14.73
C LYS A 25 24.18 3.77 -14.52
N SER A 26 23.23 4.24 -15.33
CA SER A 26 22.01 3.50 -15.67
C SER A 26 22.21 2.74 -17.00
N ALA A 27 21.17 2.12 -17.55
CA ALA A 27 21.27 1.40 -18.82
C ALA A 27 21.67 2.30 -20.01
N ASP A 28 21.18 3.54 -20.00
CA ASP A 28 21.12 4.50 -21.11
C ASP A 28 21.68 5.89 -20.73
N GLY A 29 22.10 6.09 -19.48
CA GLY A 29 22.51 7.41 -18.99
C GLY A 29 23.35 7.41 -17.71
N LEU A 30 23.56 8.62 -17.17
CA LEU A 30 24.25 8.85 -15.91
C LEU A 30 23.27 9.43 -14.88
N ILE A 31 23.27 8.84 -13.68
CA ILE A 31 22.46 9.26 -12.54
C ILE A 31 23.36 9.56 -11.34
N CYS A 32 22.84 10.23 -10.31
CA CYS A 32 23.64 10.48 -9.12
C CYS A 32 23.78 9.22 -8.25
N ALA A 33 24.90 9.09 -7.56
CA ALA A 33 25.16 8.00 -6.62
C ALA A 33 24.06 7.85 -5.55
N GLY A 34 23.43 8.97 -5.15
CA GLY A 34 22.31 8.96 -4.20
C GLY A 34 21.07 8.23 -4.74
N CYS A 35 20.70 8.45 -6.00
CA CYS A 35 19.59 7.74 -6.64
C CYS A 35 19.93 6.26 -6.83
N SER A 36 21.14 5.96 -7.32
CA SER A 36 21.57 4.57 -7.47
C SER A 36 21.53 3.81 -6.14
N ASN A 37 22.08 4.41 -5.08
CA ASN A 37 22.08 3.82 -3.75
C ASN A 37 20.67 3.68 -3.16
N PHE A 38 19.76 4.61 -3.45
CA PHE A 38 18.35 4.49 -3.04
C PHE A 38 17.68 3.26 -3.67
N PHE A 39 17.75 3.12 -5.01
CA PHE A 39 17.15 1.96 -5.70
C PHE A 39 17.79 0.65 -5.28
N PHE A 40 19.12 0.64 -5.08
CA PHE A 40 19.82 -0.56 -4.66
C PHE A 40 19.50 -0.93 -3.20
N SER A 41 19.65 0.01 -2.26
CA SER A 41 19.48 -0.28 -0.83
C SER A 41 18.03 -0.50 -0.42
N LYS A 42 17.07 0.19 -1.04
CA LYS A 42 15.66 0.10 -0.63
C LYS A 42 14.86 -0.91 -1.43
N LEU A 43 15.27 -1.19 -2.68
CA LEU A 43 14.51 -2.06 -3.59
C LEU A 43 15.32 -3.23 -4.14
N GLY A 44 16.63 -3.30 -3.89
CA GLY A 44 17.51 -4.31 -4.49
C GLY A 44 17.72 -4.11 -5.99
N ILE A 45 17.27 -2.99 -6.56
CA ILE A 45 17.28 -2.75 -8.00
C ILE A 45 18.59 -2.09 -8.39
N ARG A 46 19.34 -2.74 -9.30
CA ARG A 46 20.54 -2.14 -9.89
C ARG A 46 20.14 -1.14 -10.96
N ALA A 47 20.42 0.14 -10.72
CA ALA A 47 20.12 1.20 -11.68
C ALA A 47 20.75 0.97 -13.07
N ALA A 48 21.92 0.33 -13.13
CA ALA A 48 22.60 -0.03 -14.38
C ALA A 48 21.79 -0.96 -15.31
N LYS A 49 20.79 -1.67 -14.78
CA LYS A 49 19.91 -2.56 -15.56
C LYS A 49 18.58 -1.92 -15.97
N GLN A 50 18.34 -0.69 -15.53
CA GLN A 50 17.06 -0.01 -15.71
C GLN A 50 17.23 1.21 -16.62
N PRO A 51 16.24 1.51 -17.48
CA PRO A 51 16.27 2.72 -18.27
C PRO A 51 16.10 3.94 -17.37
N THR A 52 16.81 5.03 -17.68
CA THR A 52 16.80 6.29 -16.92
C THR A 52 15.39 6.86 -16.83
N ALA A 53 14.62 6.75 -17.91
CA ALA A 53 13.24 7.20 -17.95
C ALA A 53 12.36 6.48 -16.90
N ALA A 54 12.42 5.15 -16.82
CA ALA A 54 11.62 4.40 -15.85
C ALA A 54 12.03 4.73 -14.41
N LEU A 55 13.32 4.90 -14.14
CA LEU A 55 13.80 5.34 -12.82
C LEU A 55 13.28 6.74 -12.46
N ALA A 56 13.25 7.66 -13.42
CA ALA A 56 12.74 9.03 -13.22
C ALA A 56 11.22 9.06 -13.01
N GLU A 57 10.45 8.32 -13.81
CA GLU A 57 9.00 8.19 -13.65
C GLU A 57 8.62 7.59 -12.30
N TYR A 58 9.32 6.53 -11.89
CA TYR A 58 9.07 5.93 -10.59
C TYR A 58 9.49 6.86 -9.45
N TRP A 59 10.59 7.59 -9.61
CA TRP A 59 10.99 8.61 -8.63
C TRP A 59 9.93 9.71 -8.47
N ALA A 60 9.38 10.23 -9.57
CA ALA A 60 8.28 11.20 -9.53
C ALA A 60 7.04 10.64 -8.82
N THR A 61 6.72 9.36 -9.05
CA THR A 61 5.65 8.66 -8.32
C THR A 61 5.92 8.63 -6.82
N LEU A 62 7.15 8.28 -6.41
CA LEU A 62 7.54 8.26 -4.99
C LEU A 62 7.51 9.65 -4.36
N GLU A 63 7.89 10.71 -5.09
CA GLU A 63 7.77 12.09 -4.61
C GLU A 63 6.32 12.50 -4.40
N SER A 64 5.43 12.17 -5.34
CA SER A 64 3.99 12.41 -5.20
C SER A 64 3.41 11.70 -3.98
N ARG A 65 3.77 10.43 -3.78
CA ARG A 65 3.39 9.66 -2.58
C ARG A 65 3.90 10.33 -1.31
N ARG A 66 5.16 10.79 -1.27
CA ARG A 66 5.72 11.48 -0.09
C ARG A 66 5.00 12.77 0.27
N ARG A 67 4.51 13.51 -0.73
CA ARG A 67 3.74 14.75 -0.51
C ARG A 67 2.32 14.47 -0.03
N THR A 68 1.73 13.36 -0.50
CA THR A 68 0.32 13.02 -0.23
C THR A 68 0.14 12.20 1.04
N PHE A 69 1.18 11.45 1.44
CA PHE A 69 1.14 10.54 2.58
C PHE A 69 0.71 11.24 3.87
N LYS A 70 -0.34 10.72 4.49
CA LYS A 70 -0.83 11.13 5.81
C LYS A 70 -0.96 9.91 6.70
N GLU A 71 -0.20 9.87 7.78
CA GLU A 71 -0.30 8.77 8.73
C GLU A 71 -1.71 8.74 9.37
N THR A 72 -2.40 7.63 9.18
CA THR A 72 -3.72 7.36 9.75
C THR A 72 -3.67 6.28 10.83
N ASP A 73 -2.69 5.40 10.73
CA ASP A 73 -2.48 4.28 11.63
C ASP A 73 -0.99 3.92 11.63
N SER A 74 -0.53 3.23 12.66
CA SER A 74 0.84 2.72 12.69
C SER A 74 0.94 1.44 13.51
N ILE A 75 1.81 0.56 13.04
CA ILE A 75 2.19 -0.68 13.72
C ILE A 75 3.58 -0.44 14.29
N PHE A 76 3.67 -0.44 15.61
CA PHE A 76 4.94 -0.29 16.31
C PHE A 76 4.99 -1.26 17.49
N ASP A 77 6.18 -1.76 17.79
CA ASP A 77 6.51 -2.32 19.10
C ASP A 77 7.63 -1.46 19.71
N ARG A 78 8.05 -1.72 20.94
CA ARG A 78 9.21 -1.05 21.57
C ARG A 78 10.52 -1.24 20.79
N ASP A 79 10.54 -2.11 19.78
CA ASP A 79 11.61 -2.27 18.82
C ASP A 79 11.84 -1.01 17.96
N ALA A 80 12.98 -1.02 17.26
CA ALA A 80 13.40 0.10 16.47
C ALA A 80 12.68 0.22 15.12
N LEU A 81 12.05 -0.85 14.60
CA LEU A 81 11.30 -0.85 13.34
C LEU A 81 9.81 -0.58 13.57
N PHE A 82 9.21 0.30 12.78
CA PHE A 82 7.78 0.57 12.75
C PHE A 82 7.23 0.63 11.32
N VAL A 83 5.93 0.44 11.18
CA VAL A 83 5.19 0.57 9.93
C VAL A 83 4.20 1.71 10.08
N SER A 84 4.31 2.74 9.25
CA SER A 84 3.35 3.84 9.22
C SER A 84 2.42 3.64 8.03
N ILE A 85 1.11 3.82 8.27
CA ILE A 85 0.04 3.41 7.37
C ILE A 85 -0.90 4.58 7.11
N ASP A 86 -1.13 4.86 5.83
CA ASP A 86 -2.16 5.75 5.30
C ASP A 86 -3.26 4.90 4.65
N LYS A 87 -4.33 4.64 5.41
CA LYS A 87 -5.47 3.85 4.95
C LYS A 87 -6.30 4.58 3.89
N VAL A 88 -6.27 5.91 3.88
CA VAL A 88 -7.08 6.73 2.95
C VAL A 88 -6.47 6.66 1.56
N ASN A 89 -5.16 6.88 1.46
CA ASN A 89 -4.45 6.82 0.18
C ASN A 89 -3.93 5.42 -0.16
N ARG A 90 -4.15 4.43 0.72
CA ARG A 90 -3.63 3.05 0.59
C ARG A 90 -2.11 3.02 0.41
N LEU A 91 -1.40 3.77 1.25
CA LEU A 91 0.06 3.87 1.24
C LEU A 91 0.64 3.45 2.58
N PHE A 92 1.85 2.91 2.59
CA PHE A 92 2.57 2.62 3.83
C PHE A 92 4.08 2.70 3.63
N TYR A 93 4.83 2.85 4.71
CA TYR A 93 6.29 2.75 4.68
C TYR A 93 6.84 2.12 5.96
N PHE A 94 8.05 1.57 5.84
CA PHE A 94 8.84 1.07 6.96
C PHE A 94 9.80 2.15 7.43
N GLY A 95 9.80 2.41 8.74
CA GLY A 95 10.69 3.39 9.34
C GLY A 95 11.43 2.85 10.55
N HIS A 96 12.54 3.50 10.88
CA HIS A 96 13.32 3.18 12.07
C HIS A 96 13.27 4.33 13.09
N ARG A 97 13.11 4.01 14.39
CA ARG A 97 13.11 5.00 15.49
C ARG A 97 14.43 5.75 15.63
N SER A 98 15.54 5.14 15.22
CA SER A 98 16.85 5.78 15.14
C SER A 98 16.94 6.85 14.03
N GLY A 99 15.88 7.01 13.23
CA GLY A 99 15.85 7.85 12.03
C GLY A 99 16.33 7.09 10.80
N ASP A 100 15.66 7.33 9.67
CA ASP A 100 16.05 6.81 8.37
C ASP A 100 16.94 7.81 7.64
N LYS A 101 18.07 7.34 7.12
CA LYS A 101 18.92 8.17 6.25
C LYS A 101 18.30 8.26 4.87
N GLY A 102 18.05 9.49 4.44
CA GLY A 102 17.60 9.80 3.08
C GLY A 102 16.09 9.69 2.89
N PRO A 103 15.63 9.72 1.63
CA PRO A 103 14.21 9.75 1.32
C PRO A 103 13.53 8.43 1.67
N ARG A 104 12.28 8.51 2.15
CA ARG A 104 11.48 7.33 2.53
C ARG A 104 10.97 6.59 1.30
N MET A 105 10.96 5.26 1.38
CA MET A 105 10.34 4.41 0.38
C MET A 105 8.89 4.16 0.77
N ILE A 106 7.94 4.66 -0.02
CA ILE A 106 6.51 4.55 0.26
C ILE A 106 5.87 3.59 -0.74
N TYR A 107 5.35 2.50 -0.23
CA TYR A 107 4.68 1.45 -0.98
C TYR A 107 3.18 1.73 -1.08
N SER A 108 2.58 1.32 -2.19
CA SER A 108 1.13 1.14 -2.29
C SER A 108 0.74 -0.21 -1.72
N PHE A 109 -0.49 -0.33 -1.21
CA PHE A 109 -1.04 -1.63 -0.78
C PHE A 109 -1.10 -2.60 -1.97
N ASP A 110 -1.34 -2.08 -3.17
CA ASP A 110 -1.49 -2.87 -4.40
C ASP A 110 -0.13 -3.40 -4.91
N GLU A 111 0.99 -2.86 -4.40
CA GLU A 111 2.32 -3.35 -4.75
C GLU A 111 2.71 -4.61 -3.96
N VAL A 112 1.92 -5.01 -2.94
CA VAL A 112 2.19 -6.20 -2.13
C VAL A 112 1.71 -7.44 -2.88
N ALA A 113 2.64 -8.14 -3.55
CA ALA A 113 2.36 -9.37 -4.28
C ALA A 113 2.21 -10.58 -3.33
N GLY A 114 3.01 -10.63 -2.26
CA GLY A 114 3.11 -11.81 -1.42
C GLY A 114 3.81 -11.56 -0.10
N TYR A 115 3.67 -12.51 0.82
CA TYR A 115 4.53 -12.57 2.00
C TYR A 115 4.65 -14.02 2.47
N GLU A 116 5.79 -14.34 3.05
CA GLU A 116 6.06 -15.60 3.75
C GLU A 116 6.29 -15.26 5.22
N SER A 117 5.70 -16.03 6.13
CA SER A 117 5.88 -15.85 7.57
C SER A 117 6.17 -17.18 8.24
N ASP A 118 7.15 -17.19 9.16
CA ASP A 118 7.46 -18.37 9.98
C ASP A 118 6.42 -18.64 11.08
N ALA A 119 5.44 -17.74 11.23
CA ALA A 119 4.33 -17.94 12.15
C ALA A 119 3.43 -19.05 11.60
N PRO A 120 3.21 -20.15 12.34
CA PRO A 120 2.27 -21.19 11.92
C PRO A 120 0.90 -20.55 11.70
N ASP A 121 0.28 -20.87 10.57
CA ASP A 121 -1.15 -20.65 10.41
C ASP A 121 -1.86 -21.36 11.57
N ASP A 122 -2.87 -20.70 12.09
CA ASP A 122 -3.74 -21.07 13.20
C ASP A 122 -3.36 -20.52 14.59
N LEU A 123 -4.28 -19.71 15.11
CA LEU A 123 -4.40 -19.33 16.51
C LEU A 123 -4.60 -20.60 17.34
N THR A 124 -3.52 -21.31 17.64
CA THR A 124 -3.52 -22.38 18.63
C THR A 124 -2.80 -21.87 19.86
N VAL A 125 -3.61 -21.34 20.77
CA VAL A 125 -3.29 -21.27 22.19
C VAL A 125 -3.04 -22.69 22.65
N THR A 126 -1.77 -23.08 22.67
CA THR A 126 -1.31 -24.23 23.42
C THR A 126 0.06 -23.93 23.99
N GLU A 127 0.09 -23.41 25.22
CA GLU A 127 0.92 -24.03 26.24
C GLU A 127 0.15 -24.02 27.56
N THR A 128 -0.43 -25.16 27.89
CA THR A 128 -0.53 -25.56 29.29
C THR A 128 0.12 -26.92 29.41
N LYS A 129 1.26 -26.98 30.11
CA LYS A 129 1.51 -28.00 31.14
C LYS A 129 2.44 -27.41 32.21
N GLY A 130 1.84 -26.96 33.32
CA GLY A 130 2.54 -26.79 34.59
C GLY A 130 2.25 -25.46 35.28
N GLY A 131 1.41 -25.48 36.32
CA GLY A 131 1.46 -24.59 37.50
C GLY A 131 1.54 -23.05 37.31
N ILE A 132 0.55 -22.36 37.89
CA ILE A 132 0.40 -20.89 38.09
C ILE A 132 -0.04 -20.17 36.79
N GLY A 133 -1.27 -19.71 36.58
CA GLY A 133 -2.47 -19.57 37.40
C GLY A 133 -3.47 -18.71 36.63
N ARG A 134 -4.30 -19.38 35.80
CA ARG A 134 -5.61 -19.01 35.22
C ARG A 134 -5.97 -17.51 35.10
N ALA A 135 -6.05 -17.02 33.86
CA ALA A 135 -7.02 -15.99 33.47
C ALA A 135 -8.05 -16.64 32.53
N VAL A 136 -9.28 -16.74 33.03
CA VAL A 136 -10.47 -17.20 32.31
C VAL A 136 -10.97 -16.03 31.46
N ILE A 137 -11.07 -16.18 30.14
CA ILE A 137 -11.87 -15.28 29.31
C ILE A 137 -13.01 -16.11 28.74
N GLY A 138 -14.15 -16.00 29.41
CA GLY A 138 -15.43 -16.43 28.88
C GLY A 138 -15.87 -15.48 27.78
N ALA A 139 -16.32 -16.06 26.67
CA ALA A 139 -17.50 -15.56 26.00
C ALA A 139 -18.45 -16.75 25.98
N ALA A 140 -19.42 -16.71 26.88
CA ALA A 140 -20.49 -17.67 26.93
C ALA A 140 -21.14 -17.77 25.55
N VAL A 141 -21.40 -19.01 25.15
CA VAL A 141 -22.50 -19.34 24.25
C VAL A 141 -23.77 -18.89 24.96
N ALA A 142 -24.21 -17.66 24.72
CA ALA A 142 -25.50 -17.15 25.14
C ALA A 142 -26.20 -16.62 23.90
N GLY A 143 -27.42 -17.12 23.67
CA GLY A 143 -28.23 -16.84 22.49
C GLY A 143 -28.64 -15.37 22.33
N PRO A 144 -29.62 -15.07 21.46
CA PRO A 144 -29.87 -13.74 20.90
C PRO A 144 -30.35 -12.65 21.89
N VAL A 145 -30.38 -12.93 23.19
CA VAL A 145 -30.88 -12.00 24.20
C VAL A 145 -29.81 -11.77 25.25
N GLY A 146 -28.99 -10.74 25.06
CA GLY A 146 -28.19 -10.17 26.15
C GLY A 146 -26.78 -9.73 25.76
N ALA A 147 -26.66 -8.52 25.22
CA ALA A 147 -25.53 -7.59 25.46
C ALA A 147 -25.78 -6.27 24.70
N ILE A 148 -26.88 -5.58 25.04
CA ILE A 148 -27.03 -4.16 24.74
C ILE A 148 -26.24 -3.39 25.80
N VAL A 149 -25.64 -2.26 25.38
CA VAL A 149 -25.01 -1.18 26.17
C VAL A 149 -23.49 -1.29 26.33
N GLY A 150 -22.76 -0.42 25.61
CA GLY A 150 -21.41 0.00 26.05
C GLY A 150 -20.37 0.41 24.99
N ALA A 151 -20.64 0.36 23.68
CA ALA A 151 -19.60 0.58 22.66
C ALA A 151 -19.45 2.03 22.17
N SER A 152 -19.67 3.04 23.02
CA SER A 152 -19.36 4.44 22.69
C SER A 152 -18.10 4.89 23.44
N THR A 153 -17.11 5.39 22.69
CA THR A 153 -15.90 6.08 23.17
C THR A 153 -14.88 5.25 23.96
N ALA A 154 -14.23 4.31 23.29
CA ALA A 154 -12.88 3.88 23.68
C ALA A 154 -11.97 3.99 22.46
N LYS A 155 -11.01 4.91 22.52
CA LYS A 155 -9.85 4.94 21.62
C LYS A 155 -9.17 3.57 21.78
N THR A 156 -9.19 2.76 20.73
CA THR A 156 -8.73 1.37 20.75
C THR A 156 -7.21 1.31 20.91
N GLU A 157 -6.70 1.55 22.11
CA GLU A 157 -5.36 1.11 22.48
C GLU A 157 -5.42 -0.40 22.70
N THR A 158 -5.27 -1.11 21.58
CA THR A 158 -5.18 -2.56 21.61
C THR A 158 -3.86 -2.92 22.27
N ARG A 159 -3.90 -3.29 23.54
CA ARG A 159 -2.78 -3.84 24.30
C ARG A 159 -2.49 -5.26 23.76
N LYS A 160 -1.93 -5.35 22.56
CA LYS A 160 -1.61 -6.62 21.87
C LYS A 160 -0.25 -7.12 22.32
N GLY A 161 -0.22 -8.41 22.66
CA GLY A 161 0.91 -9.10 23.26
C GLY A 161 2.15 -9.18 22.37
N ARG A 162 3.24 -9.61 23.02
CA ARG A 162 4.63 -9.76 22.56
C ARG A 162 4.79 -10.75 21.38
N ILE A 163 4.14 -10.53 20.25
CA ILE A 163 4.29 -11.41 19.09
C ILE A 163 5.12 -10.65 18.06
N LYS A 164 6.40 -11.01 17.96
CA LYS A 164 7.26 -10.58 16.87
C LYS A 164 7.05 -11.54 15.70
N GLU A 165 6.96 -11.01 14.49
CA GLU A 165 6.71 -11.82 13.28
C GLU A 165 7.90 -11.75 12.35
N SER A 166 8.52 -12.89 12.06
CA SER A 166 9.52 -13.02 10.99
C SER A 166 8.77 -13.10 9.67
N VAL A 167 8.91 -12.07 8.83
CA VAL A 167 8.17 -11.98 7.57
C VAL A 167 9.11 -11.58 6.44
N SER A 168 9.01 -12.29 5.32
CA SER A 168 9.53 -11.91 4.00
C SER A 168 8.38 -11.34 3.18
N ILE A 169 8.60 -10.23 2.47
CA ILE A 169 7.54 -9.54 1.71
C ILE A 169 7.96 -9.42 0.26
N HIS A 170 7.11 -9.87 -0.65
CA HIS A 170 7.28 -9.77 -2.09
C HIS A 170 6.46 -8.61 -2.63
N PHE A 171 7.11 -7.74 -3.39
CA PHE A 171 6.51 -6.58 -4.03
C PHE A 171 6.60 -6.69 -5.55
N ALA A 172 5.51 -6.36 -6.23
CA ALA A 172 5.47 -6.14 -7.67
C ALA A 172 5.55 -4.64 -7.93
N LEU A 173 6.75 -4.15 -8.27
CA LEU A 173 6.98 -2.73 -8.54
C LEU A 173 7.03 -2.46 -10.05
N PRO A 174 6.78 -1.21 -10.50
CA PRO A 174 6.91 -0.85 -11.92
C PRO A 174 8.30 -1.09 -12.52
N LEU A 175 9.33 -1.14 -11.67
CA LEU A 175 10.72 -1.41 -12.05
C LEU A 175 11.08 -2.91 -12.03
N GLY A 176 10.14 -3.78 -11.67
CA GLY A 176 10.33 -5.22 -11.52
C GLY A 176 9.94 -5.73 -10.12
N GLU A 177 10.04 -7.04 -9.95
CA GLU A 177 9.80 -7.68 -8.66
C GLU A 177 10.92 -7.35 -7.68
N SER A 178 10.56 -7.09 -6.43
CA SER A 178 11.52 -6.90 -5.34
C SER A 178 11.03 -7.64 -4.10
N SER A 179 11.95 -8.16 -3.31
CA SER A 179 11.63 -8.83 -2.05
C SER A 179 12.39 -8.18 -0.91
N LEU A 180 11.68 -7.85 0.17
CA LEU A 180 12.35 -7.54 1.43
C LEU A 180 12.72 -8.85 2.11
N PRO A 181 14.00 -9.04 2.50
CA PRO A 181 14.43 -10.26 3.15
C PRO A 181 13.74 -10.43 4.50
N THR A 182 13.63 -11.67 4.97
CA THR A 182 13.03 -12.00 6.25
C THR A 182 13.61 -11.13 7.35
N THR A 183 12.75 -10.32 7.96
CA THR A 183 13.11 -9.51 9.12
C THR A 183 12.02 -9.57 10.16
N VAL A 184 12.37 -9.15 11.37
CA VAL A 184 11.48 -9.21 12.52
C VAL A 184 10.65 -7.94 12.55
N TYR A 185 9.37 -8.09 12.24
CA TYR A 185 8.40 -7.01 12.27
C TYR A 185 7.64 -6.98 13.60
N PRO A 186 7.13 -5.79 13.99
CA PRO A 186 6.20 -5.68 15.11
C PRO A 186 4.93 -6.49 14.84
N GLY A 187 4.32 -7.01 15.91
CA GLY A 187 3.13 -7.85 15.83
C GLY A 187 1.97 -7.17 15.11
N GLY A 188 1.28 -7.95 14.27
CA GLY A 188 0.19 -7.46 13.42
C GLY A 188 0.61 -7.14 11.99
N MET A 189 1.87 -7.37 11.62
CA MET A 189 2.37 -7.20 10.27
C MET A 189 1.71 -8.21 9.32
N THR A 190 1.61 -9.48 9.70
CA THR A 190 0.93 -10.50 8.89
C THR A 190 -0.54 -10.14 8.67
N ALA A 191 -1.24 -9.68 9.71
CA ALA A 191 -2.63 -9.23 9.63
C ALA A 191 -2.78 -8.01 8.68
N PHE A 192 -1.84 -7.07 8.74
CA PHE A 192 -1.79 -5.94 7.82
C PHE A 192 -1.56 -6.37 6.37
N LEU A 193 -0.61 -7.27 6.12
CA LEU A 193 -0.34 -7.80 4.79
C LEU A 193 -1.53 -8.59 4.23
N LYS A 194 -2.22 -9.37 5.07
CA LYS A 194 -3.50 -10.00 4.72
C LYS A 194 -4.52 -8.95 4.27
N SER A 195 -4.64 -7.82 4.98
CA SER A 195 -5.56 -6.73 4.62
C SER A 195 -5.20 -6.02 3.30
N CYS A 196 -3.92 -5.97 2.95
CA CYS A 196 -3.46 -5.46 1.66
C CYS A 196 -3.99 -6.35 0.51
N LYS A 197 -3.91 -7.67 0.67
CA LYS A 197 -4.38 -8.65 -0.32
C LYS A 197 -5.91 -8.73 -0.46
N VAL A 198 -6.67 -8.70 0.65
CA VAL A 198 -8.15 -8.78 0.60
C VAL A 198 -8.74 -7.59 -0.18
N SER A 199 -8.06 -6.44 -0.16
CA SER A 199 -8.47 -5.28 -0.96
C SER A 199 -8.29 -5.49 -2.47
N HIS A 200 -7.43 -6.43 -2.88
CA HIS A 200 -7.14 -6.76 -4.28
C HIS A 200 -8.21 -7.71 -4.89
N GLU A 201 -8.99 -8.39 -4.04
CA GLU A 201 -10.04 -9.33 -4.45
C GLU A 201 -11.46 -8.72 -4.43
N LYS A 202 -11.62 -7.57 -3.76
CA LYS A 202 -12.83 -6.77 -3.95
C LYS A 202 -12.77 -6.17 -5.36
N PRO A 203 -13.78 -6.36 -6.22
CA PRO A 203 -13.84 -5.66 -7.51
C PRO A 203 -13.59 -4.19 -7.24
N GLN A 204 -12.59 -3.62 -7.92
CA GLN A 204 -12.48 -2.18 -8.08
C GLN A 204 -13.88 -1.69 -8.45
N ALA A 205 -14.54 -1.07 -7.48
CA ALA A 205 -15.56 -0.09 -7.79
C ALA A 205 -14.81 0.96 -8.59
N ALA A 206 -14.97 0.87 -9.91
CA ALA A 206 -14.48 1.86 -10.84
C ALA A 206 -14.75 3.24 -10.24
N ALA A 207 -13.77 4.12 -10.35
CA ALA A 207 -14.04 5.55 -10.25
C ALA A 207 -15.33 5.86 -11.01
N PRO A 208 -16.22 6.74 -10.53
CA PRO A 208 -17.46 7.03 -11.22
C PRO A 208 -17.14 7.63 -12.59
N LEU A 209 -17.03 6.76 -13.60
CA LEU A 209 -17.19 7.12 -14.99
C LEU A 209 -18.61 7.69 -15.04
N ALA A 210 -18.70 8.95 -15.47
CA ALA A 210 -19.97 9.57 -15.75
C ALA A 210 -20.87 8.58 -16.51
N PRO A 211 -22.12 8.37 -16.08
CA PRO A 211 -23.00 7.42 -16.74
C PRO A 211 -23.09 7.81 -18.21
N SER A 212 -22.69 6.90 -19.10
CA SER A 212 -22.91 7.11 -20.53
C SER A 212 -24.41 7.00 -20.79
N ALA A 213 -24.94 7.75 -21.76
CA ALA A 213 -26.36 7.66 -22.14
C ALA A 213 -26.81 6.21 -22.42
N ALA A 214 -25.89 5.35 -22.87
CA ALA A 214 -26.14 3.93 -23.10
C ALA A 214 -26.41 3.13 -21.82
N ASP A 215 -25.72 3.44 -20.71
CA ASP A 215 -25.90 2.74 -19.43
C ASP A 215 -27.24 3.09 -18.78
N GLU A 216 -27.71 4.33 -18.95
CA GLU A 216 -29.03 4.74 -18.48
C GLU A 216 -30.14 4.09 -19.31
N LEU A 217 -29.98 4.00 -20.64
CA LEU A 217 -30.92 3.32 -21.53
C LEU A 217 -31.09 1.84 -21.18
N LEU A 218 -30.03 1.16 -20.74
CA LEU A 218 -30.08 -0.23 -20.29
C LEU A 218 -30.91 -0.39 -19.01
N LYS A 219 -30.76 0.53 -18.05
CA LYS A 219 -31.58 0.52 -16.81
C LYS A 219 -33.05 0.76 -17.10
N PHE A 220 -33.38 1.72 -17.97
CA PHE A 220 -34.76 1.97 -18.37
C PHE A 220 -35.37 0.78 -19.13
N LYS A 221 -34.56 0.05 -19.92
CA LYS A 221 -35.03 -1.15 -20.62
C LYS A 221 -35.41 -2.26 -19.64
N GLN A 222 -34.60 -2.46 -18.60
CA GLN A 222 -34.92 -3.43 -17.54
C GLN A 222 -36.22 -3.08 -16.80
N LEU A 223 -36.49 -1.79 -16.56
CA LEU A 223 -37.74 -1.35 -15.94
C LEU A 223 -38.96 -1.61 -16.84
N LEU A 224 -38.80 -1.47 -18.16
CA LEU A 224 -39.84 -1.80 -19.13
C LEU A 224 -40.09 -3.31 -19.18
N ASP A 225 -39.03 -4.12 -19.20
CA ASP A 225 -39.12 -5.58 -19.21
C ASP A 225 -39.75 -6.11 -17.90
N MET A 226 -39.56 -5.42 -16.78
CA MET A 226 -40.21 -5.71 -15.50
C MET A 226 -41.64 -5.16 -15.40
N GLY A 227 -42.14 -4.45 -16.41
CA GLY A 227 -43.46 -3.82 -16.41
C GLY A 227 -43.62 -2.66 -15.42
N ALA A 228 -42.50 -2.12 -14.90
CA ALA A 228 -42.49 -1.00 -13.97
C ALA A 228 -42.71 0.35 -14.67
N ILE A 229 -42.42 0.43 -15.97
CA ILE A 229 -42.70 1.59 -16.82
C ILE A 229 -43.33 1.16 -18.13
N THR A 230 -44.02 2.09 -18.78
CA THR A 230 -44.67 1.87 -20.08
C THR A 230 -43.73 2.17 -21.26
N GLU A 231 -44.04 1.63 -22.43
CA GLU A 231 -43.25 1.83 -23.65
C GLU A 231 -43.19 3.30 -24.10
N ALA A 232 -44.22 4.09 -23.78
CA ALA A 232 -44.22 5.53 -24.02
C ALA A 232 -43.20 6.28 -23.14
N GLU A 233 -43.10 5.92 -21.86
CA GLU A 233 -42.18 6.53 -20.90
C GLU A 233 -40.72 6.17 -21.20
N TYR A 234 -40.48 4.93 -21.64
CA TYR A 234 -39.16 4.49 -22.10
C TYR A 234 -38.69 5.29 -23.32
N ASN A 235 -39.55 5.45 -24.33
CA ASN A 235 -39.18 6.18 -25.55
C ASN A 235 -38.96 7.68 -25.30
N ALA A 236 -39.75 8.31 -24.43
CA ALA A 236 -39.54 9.70 -24.03
C ALA A 236 -38.16 9.91 -23.36
N LYS A 237 -37.77 9.00 -22.45
CA LYS A 237 -36.44 9.03 -21.82
C LYS A 237 -35.32 8.73 -22.81
N LYS A 238 -35.57 7.85 -23.78
CA LYS A 238 -34.61 7.51 -24.82
C LYS A 238 -34.26 8.69 -25.73
N SER A 239 -35.26 9.44 -26.19
CA SER A 239 -35.02 10.67 -26.97
C SER A 239 -34.27 11.73 -26.16
N GLN A 240 -34.62 11.88 -24.87
CA GLN A 240 -33.95 12.82 -23.97
C GLN A 240 -32.46 12.49 -23.77
N LEU A 241 -32.11 11.20 -23.68
CA LEU A 241 -30.73 10.74 -23.47
C LEU A 241 -29.88 10.73 -24.76
N LEU A 242 -30.53 10.57 -25.92
CA LEU A 242 -29.86 10.59 -27.22
C LEU A 242 -29.83 11.97 -27.88
N GLY A 243 -30.50 12.97 -27.30
CA GLY A 243 -30.53 14.35 -27.82
C GLY A 243 -31.32 14.49 -29.13
N LEU A 244 -32.38 13.69 -29.31
CA LEU A 244 -33.22 13.62 -30.50
C LEU A 244 -34.60 14.26 -30.29
#